data_AF-A0A938CQ14-F1
#
_entry.id   AF-A0A938CQ14-F1
#
_cell.length_a   1.000
_cell.length_b   1.000
_cell.length_c   1.000
_cell.angle_alpha   90.00
_cell.angle_beta   90.00
_cell.angle_gamma   90.00
#
_symmetry.space_group_name_H-M   'P 1'
#
loop_
_entity.id
_entity.type
_entity.pdbx_description
1 polymer ?
#
loop_
_entity_poly.entity_id
_entity_poly.type
_entity_poly.pdbx_seq_one_letter_code
_entity_poly.pdbx_strand_id
1 'polypeptide(L)'
;MPEDAVHLVIDMPMRVEREPGERAYDAGAAEIAGHLRAGRDVVMLCEGDPFFYGSFIHIFSRLAPEFAVAVVPGVTSIAAAAAVTGRPLASRNDVVKVVPATLTRERLRAELTGTDSAAIIKVGRHFGQLREVLEELKLSAHAVAIVRATHGDQDIRAVTEIEGDTLPYFTTILVRSGP
;
A
#
# COMPACT_ATOMS: atom_id res chain seq x y z
N MET A 1 -13.62 -10.16 17.47
CA MET A 1 -12.79 -11.39 17.51
C MET A 1 -13.33 -12.27 18.62
N PRO A 2 -13.21 -13.62 18.53
CA PRO A 2 -13.55 -14.52 19.62
C PRO A 2 -12.79 -14.16 20.90
N GLU A 3 -13.42 -14.33 22.07
CA GLU A 3 -12.82 -13.98 23.37
C GLU A 3 -11.63 -14.89 23.75
N ASP A 4 -11.58 -16.09 23.18
CA ASP A 4 -10.55 -17.10 23.40
C ASP A 4 -9.42 -17.08 22.35
N ALA A 5 -9.39 -16.06 21.48
CA ALA A 5 -8.37 -15.94 20.45
C ALA A 5 -6.98 -15.68 21.07
N VAL A 6 -6.00 -16.48 20.66
CA VAL A 6 -4.58 -16.23 20.99
C VAL A 6 -4.00 -15.24 19.99
N HIS A 7 -3.42 -14.15 20.48
CA HIS A 7 -2.78 -13.15 19.64
C HIS A 7 -1.32 -13.52 19.40
N LEU A 8 -0.95 -13.69 18.14
CA LEU A 8 0.43 -13.90 17.71
C LEU A 8 1.02 -12.57 17.27
N VAL A 9 2.22 -12.23 17.75
CA VAL A 9 2.91 -10.97 17.44
C VAL A 9 4.15 -11.27 16.62
N ILE A 10 4.24 -10.67 15.43
CA ILE A 10 5.44 -10.72 14.60
C ILE A 10 6.09 -9.34 14.66
N ASP A 11 7.14 -9.22 15.46
CA ASP A 11 7.89 -7.97 15.61
C ASP A 11 8.69 -7.69 14.33
N MET A 12 8.18 -6.77 13.51
CA MET A 12 8.81 -6.40 12.26
C MET A 12 9.81 -5.26 12.44
N PRO A 13 11.11 -5.47 12.17
CA PRO A 13 12.09 -4.41 12.28
C PRO A 13 11.93 -3.38 11.15
N MET A 14 11.79 -2.10 11.52
CA MET A 14 11.73 -0.99 10.56
C MET A 14 13.13 -0.63 10.05
N ARG A 15 13.67 -1.47 9.16
CA ARG A 15 15.00 -1.34 8.55
C ARG A 15 14.93 -1.40 7.03
N VAL A 16 15.94 -0.85 6.35
CA VAL A 16 15.99 -0.83 4.87
C VAL A 16 16.50 -2.17 4.34
N GLU A 17 17.36 -2.83 5.12
CA GLU A 17 17.87 -4.15 4.87
C GLU A 17 16.74 -5.18 4.88
N ARG A 18 16.72 -6.06 3.89
CA ARG A 18 15.68 -7.10 3.76
C ARG A 18 15.82 -8.21 4.78
N GLU A 19 17.06 -8.60 5.08
CA GLU A 19 17.38 -9.79 5.84
C GLU A 19 16.79 -9.82 7.27
N PRO A 20 16.81 -8.72 8.06
CA PRO A 20 16.14 -8.68 9.36
C PRO A 20 14.63 -8.93 9.27
N GLY A 21 13.98 -8.46 8.21
CA GLY A 21 12.55 -8.68 7.99
C GLY A 21 12.26 -10.14 7.58
N GLU A 22 13.08 -10.73 6.73
CA GLU A 22 12.92 -12.14 6.34
C GLU A 22 13.05 -13.08 7.54
N ARG A 23 14.00 -12.84 8.46
CA ARG A 23 14.09 -13.62 9.71
C ARG A 23 12.85 -13.49 10.59
N ALA A 24 12.28 -12.28 10.68
CA ALA A 24 11.04 -12.07 11.43
C ALA A 24 9.87 -12.83 10.80
N TYR A 25 9.77 -12.85 9.47
CA TYR A 25 8.77 -13.66 8.76
C TYR A 25 8.99 -15.17 8.92
N ASP A 26 10.25 -15.65 8.91
CA ASP A 26 10.57 -17.06 9.16
C ASP A 26 10.12 -17.48 10.57
N ALA A 27 10.45 -16.68 11.59
CA ALA A 27 10.07 -16.93 12.96
C ALA A 27 8.54 -16.91 13.14
N GLY A 28 7.87 -15.88 12.61
CA GLY A 28 6.42 -15.78 12.67
C GLY A 28 5.70 -16.92 11.94
N ALA A 29 6.20 -17.34 10.78
CA ALA A 29 5.65 -18.49 10.07
C ALA A 29 5.85 -19.79 10.84
N ALA A 30 7.01 -20.00 11.49
CA ALA A 30 7.25 -21.17 12.31
C ALA A 30 6.29 -21.24 13.51
N GLU A 31 6.02 -20.11 14.15
CA GLU A 31 5.05 -20.02 15.25
C GLU A 31 3.63 -20.35 14.76
N ILE A 32 3.19 -19.74 13.65
CA ILE A 32 1.89 -20.02 13.02
C ILE A 32 1.77 -21.51 12.67
N ALA A 33 2.80 -22.10 12.07
CA ALA A 33 2.83 -23.53 11.72
C ALA A 33 2.65 -24.43 12.97
N GLY A 34 3.20 -24.03 14.11
CA GLY A 34 2.96 -24.72 15.38
C GLY A 34 1.48 -24.74 15.79
N HIS A 35 0.76 -23.64 15.58
CA HIS A 35 -0.68 -23.57 15.81
C HIS A 35 -1.49 -24.43 14.82
N LEU A 36 -1.15 -24.36 13.54
CA LEU A 36 -1.81 -25.12 12.49
C LEU A 36 -1.61 -26.64 12.68
N ARG A 37 -0.40 -27.10 13.00
CA ARG A 37 -0.11 -28.53 13.28
C ARG A 37 -0.83 -29.06 14.52
N ALA A 38 -1.17 -28.18 15.46
CA ALA A 38 -1.99 -28.52 16.62
C ALA A 38 -3.50 -28.53 16.31
N GLY A 39 -3.91 -28.39 15.04
CA GLY A 39 -5.30 -28.43 14.60
C GLY A 39 -6.09 -27.15 14.89
N ARG A 40 -5.42 -26.02 15.09
CA ARG A 40 -6.05 -24.71 15.30
C ARG A 40 -6.09 -23.90 14.01
N ASP A 41 -7.16 -23.15 13.81
CA ASP A 41 -7.24 -22.16 12.74
C ASP A 41 -6.48 -20.88 13.11
N VAL A 42 -5.88 -20.23 12.10
CA VAL A 42 -5.16 -18.97 12.26
C VAL A 42 -5.69 -17.96 11.24
N VAL A 43 -6.01 -16.75 11.72
CA VAL A 43 -6.44 -15.63 10.89
C VAL A 43 -5.42 -14.50 10.99
N MET A 44 -4.85 -14.10 9.86
CA MET A 44 -3.99 -12.91 9.78
C MET A 44 -4.78 -11.75 9.20
N LEU A 45 -5.08 -10.76 10.04
CA LEU A 45 -5.77 -9.54 9.62
C LEU A 45 -4.80 -8.63 8.85
N CYS A 46 -5.23 -8.18 7.68
CA CYS A 46 -4.46 -7.29 6.82
C CYS A 46 -5.23 -5.98 6.62
N GLU A 47 -4.50 -4.87 6.61
CA GLU A 47 -5.05 -3.60 6.14
C GLU A 47 -5.09 -3.59 4.61
N GLY A 48 -6.20 -3.16 4.04
CA GLY A 48 -6.40 -3.18 2.59
C GLY A 48 -6.62 -4.59 2.06
N ASP A 49 -5.79 -5.03 1.13
CA ASP A 49 -5.87 -6.36 0.52
C ASP A 49 -4.62 -7.20 0.84
N PRO A 50 -4.75 -8.47 1.27
CA PRO A 50 -3.61 -9.29 1.69
C PRO A 50 -2.54 -9.49 0.61
N PHE A 51 -2.92 -9.47 -0.68
CA PHE A 51 -2.04 -9.74 -1.82
C PHE A 51 -1.65 -8.48 -2.59
N PHE A 52 -2.04 -7.31 -2.10
CA PHE A 52 -1.69 -6.04 -2.72
C PHE A 52 -0.72 -5.23 -1.85
N TYR A 53 0.59 -5.43 -2.07
CA TYR A 53 1.67 -4.79 -1.28
C TYR A 53 1.61 -5.03 0.24
N GLY A 54 0.87 -6.05 0.70
CA GLY A 54 0.75 -6.43 2.10
C GLY A 54 1.86 -7.37 2.59
N SER A 55 2.19 -7.29 3.88
CA SER A 55 3.19 -8.16 4.51
C SER A 55 2.79 -9.64 4.55
N PHE A 56 1.48 -9.94 4.46
CA PHE A 56 0.98 -11.32 4.42
C PHE A 56 1.59 -12.16 3.30
N ILE A 57 1.98 -11.55 2.17
CA ILE A 57 2.63 -12.24 1.06
C ILE A 57 3.87 -13.04 1.53
N HIS A 58 4.64 -12.49 2.48
CA HIS A 58 5.83 -13.15 3.01
C HIS A 58 5.50 -14.34 3.92
N ILE A 59 4.38 -14.28 4.65
CA ILE A 59 3.90 -15.39 5.48
C ILE A 59 3.25 -16.46 4.61
N PHE A 60 2.45 -16.05 3.62
CA PHE A 60 1.80 -16.93 2.65
C PHE A 60 2.82 -17.81 1.92
N SER A 61 3.91 -17.24 1.41
CA SER A 61 4.93 -18.02 0.68
C SER A 61 5.61 -19.10 1.52
N ARG A 62 5.64 -18.93 2.84
CA ARG A 62 6.23 -19.87 3.81
C ARG A 62 5.27 -20.97 4.22
N LEU A 63 3.97 -20.67 4.31
CA LEU A 63 2.97 -21.58 4.86
C LEU A 63 2.17 -22.34 3.79
N ALA A 64 1.89 -21.71 2.65
CA ALA A 64 1.10 -22.31 1.57
C ALA A 64 1.65 -23.65 1.01
N PRO A 65 2.97 -23.93 1.04
CA PRO A 65 3.48 -25.24 0.64
C PRO A 65 3.07 -26.40 1.58
N GLU A 66 2.77 -26.13 2.85
CA GLU A 66 2.47 -27.16 3.86
C GLU A 66 1.00 -27.15 4.31
N PHE A 67 0.36 -25.98 4.31
CA PHE A 67 -0.99 -25.81 4.87
C PHE A 67 -1.97 -25.27 3.82
N ALA A 68 -3.25 -25.62 3.97
CA ALA A 68 -4.31 -24.99 3.20
C ALA A 68 -4.48 -23.54 3.65
N VAL A 69 -4.33 -22.59 2.73
CA VAL A 69 -4.46 -21.16 3.01
C VAL A 69 -5.53 -20.56 2.12
N ALA A 70 -6.57 -19.98 2.73
CA ALA A 70 -7.58 -19.20 2.03
C ALA A 70 -7.24 -17.70 2.12
N VAL A 71 -7.38 -16.99 1.01
CA VAL A 71 -7.17 -15.54 0.95
C VAL A 71 -8.51 -14.86 0.72
N VAL A 72 -8.94 -14.06 1.67
CA VAL A 72 -10.15 -13.25 1.57
C VAL A 72 -9.75 -11.86 1.09
N PRO A 73 -10.20 -11.44 -0.12
CA PRO A 73 -9.82 -10.14 -0.66
C PRO A 73 -10.43 -9.00 0.15
N GLY A 74 -9.71 -7.89 0.20
CA GLY A 74 -10.14 -6.66 0.87
C GLY A 74 -10.24 -5.47 -0.09
N VAL A 75 -10.78 -4.35 0.41
CA VAL A 75 -10.82 -3.11 -0.35
C VAL A 75 -9.45 -2.43 -0.23
N THR A 76 -8.74 -2.28 -1.35
CA THR A 76 -7.42 -1.62 -1.36
C THR A 76 -7.54 -0.13 -1.00
N SER A 77 -6.46 0.43 -0.45
CA SER A 77 -6.37 1.87 -0.18
C SER A 77 -6.58 2.73 -1.42
N ILE A 78 -6.29 2.20 -2.61
CA ILE A 78 -6.46 2.88 -3.90
C ILE A 78 -7.95 3.04 -4.23
N ALA A 79 -8.73 1.95 -4.11
CA ALA A 79 -10.18 2.01 -4.31
C ALA A 79 -10.85 2.87 -3.24
N ALA A 80 -10.41 2.74 -1.99
CA ALA A 80 -10.89 3.56 -0.88
C ALA A 80 -10.61 5.06 -1.12
N ALA A 81 -9.39 5.43 -1.53
CA ALA A 81 -9.00 6.81 -1.84
C ALA A 81 -9.84 7.39 -2.99
N ALA A 82 -10.12 6.61 -4.03
CA ALA A 82 -10.99 7.02 -5.13
C ALA A 82 -12.42 7.32 -4.64
N ALA A 83 -12.97 6.44 -3.79
CA ALA A 83 -14.32 6.59 -3.24
C ALA A 83 -14.45 7.84 -2.36
N VAL A 84 -13.53 8.06 -1.41
CA VAL A 84 -13.60 9.19 -0.46
C VAL A 84 -13.32 10.54 -1.12
N THR A 85 -12.61 10.56 -2.24
CA THR A 85 -12.38 11.78 -3.03
C THR A 85 -13.49 12.03 -4.05
N GLY A 86 -14.39 11.06 -4.29
CA GLY A 86 -15.36 11.12 -5.37
C GLY A 86 -14.71 11.16 -6.76
N ARG A 87 -13.44 10.73 -6.89
CA ARG A 87 -12.67 10.79 -8.14
C ARG A 87 -12.49 9.38 -8.68
N PRO A 88 -13.15 9.02 -9.79
CA PRO A 88 -12.96 7.70 -10.41
C PRO A 88 -11.52 7.55 -10.91
N LEU A 89 -10.96 6.34 -10.76
CA LEU A 89 -9.61 6.05 -11.25
C LEU A 89 -9.56 5.87 -12.76
N ALA A 90 -10.62 5.35 -13.38
CA ALA A 90 -10.71 5.13 -14.82
C ALA A 90 -12.14 5.20 -15.33
N SER A 91 -12.27 5.54 -16.61
CA SER A 91 -13.47 5.42 -17.41
C SER A 91 -13.11 4.92 -18.81
N ARG A 92 -13.99 4.11 -19.44
CA ARG A 92 -13.79 3.59 -20.80
C ARG A 92 -12.44 2.89 -21.00
N ASN A 93 -11.52 3.53 -21.72
CA ASN A 93 -10.23 3.00 -22.12
C ASN A 93 -9.07 3.59 -21.29
N ASP A 94 -9.36 4.37 -20.23
CA ASP A 94 -8.34 4.94 -19.36
C ASP A 94 -7.46 3.83 -18.76
N VAL A 95 -6.14 4.00 -18.85
CA VAL A 95 -5.17 3.12 -18.20
C VAL A 95 -4.86 3.63 -16.79
N VAL A 96 -5.03 2.75 -15.79
CA VAL A 96 -4.64 3.03 -14.39
C VAL A 96 -3.32 2.36 -14.07
N LYS A 97 -2.34 3.15 -13.63
CA LYS A 97 -1.05 2.65 -13.15
C LYS A 97 -0.98 2.69 -11.63
N VAL A 98 -0.40 1.67 -11.02
CA VAL A 98 -0.03 1.71 -9.61
C VAL A 98 1.48 1.83 -9.50
N VAL A 99 1.95 2.95 -8.95
CA VAL A 99 3.36 3.35 -9.02
C VAL A 99 3.91 3.53 -7.60
N PRO A 100 4.90 2.74 -7.16
CA PRO A 100 5.59 3.00 -5.91
C PRO A 100 6.45 4.26 -5.99
N ALA A 101 6.29 5.20 -5.06
CA ALA A 101 7.13 6.41 -4.98
C ALA A 101 8.60 6.10 -4.64
N THR A 102 8.90 4.85 -4.23
CA THR A 102 10.26 4.36 -3.96
C THR A 102 11.10 4.15 -5.23
N LEU A 103 10.48 4.22 -6.42
CA LEU A 103 11.20 4.12 -7.69
C LEU A 103 12.14 5.33 -7.88
N THR A 104 13.15 5.16 -8.74
CA THR A 104 14.05 6.28 -9.08
C THR A 104 13.28 7.37 -9.82
N ARG A 105 13.80 8.61 -9.79
CA ARG A 105 13.21 9.76 -10.48
C ARG A 105 12.96 9.47 -11.96
N GLU A 106 13.92 8.84 -12.63
CA GLU A 106 13.84 8.51 -14.06
C GLU A 106 12.71 7.51 -14.32
N ARG A 107 12.57 6.51 -13.46
CA ARG A 107 11.50 5.51 -13.60
C ARG A 107 10.14 6.13 -13.29
N LEU A 108 10.02 6.96 -12.25
CA LEU A 108 8.78 7.70 -11.95
C LEU A 108 8.36 8.55 -13.16
N ARG A 109 9.30 9.31 -13.74
CA ARG A 109 9.04 10.13 -14.92
C ARG A 109 8.57 9.28 -16.09
N ALA A 110 9.22 8.15 -16.36
CA ALA A 110 8.83 7.24 -17.44
C ALA A 110 7.43 6.65 -17.24
N GLU A 111 7.10 6.22 -16.01
CA GLU A 111 5.78 5.64 -15.71
C GLU A 111 4.65 6.68 -15.77
N LEU A 112 4.91 7.92 -15.35
CA LEU A 112 3.89 8.97 -15.28
C LEU A 112 3.73 9.76 -16.58
N THR A 113 4.71 9.70 -17.50
CA THR A 113 4.60 10.38 -18.80
C THR A 113 3.43 9.81 -19.60
N GLY A 114 2.49 10.67 -19.98
CA GLY A 114 1.32 10.31 -20.79
C GLY A 114 0.35 9.34 -20.11
N THR A 115 0.39 9.19 -18.79
CA THR A 115 -0.55 8.32 -18.06
C THR A 115 -1.93 8.96 -17.99
N ASP A 116 -3.00 8.19 -18.24
CA ASP A 116 -4.39 8.66 -18.04
C ASP A 116 -4.69 8.82 -16.55
N SER A 117 -4.28 7.82 -15.76
CA SER A 117 -4.47 7.78 -14.32
C SER A 117 -3.36 7.03 -13.61
N ALA A 118 -3.01 7.48 -12.40
CA ALA A 118 -2.03 6.81 -11.55
C ALA A 118 -2.41 6.91 -10.07
N ALA A 119 -2.29 5.78 -9.38
CA ALA A 119 -2.29 5.70 -7.93
C ALA A 119 -0.86 5.49 -7.44
N ILE A 120 -0.31 6.47 -6.75
CA ILE A 120 1.07 6.47 -6.28
C ILE A 120 1.07 6.09 -4.81
N ILE A 121 1.78 5.01 -4.48
CA ILE A 121 1.83 4.40 -3.14
C ILE A 121 3.21 4.57 -2.50
N LYS A 122 3.31 4.30 -1.20
CA LYS A 122 4.58 4.42 -0.43
C LYS A 122 5.17 5.84 -0.50
N VAL A 123 4.29 6.85 -0.52
CA VAL A 123 4.63 8.26 -0.74
C VAL A 123 5.57 8.76 0.36
N GLY A 124 5.14 8.70 1.63
CA GLY A 124 5.97 8.91 2.81
C GLY A 124 7.10 9.96 2.65
N ARG A 125 8.33 9.50 2.89
CA ARG A 125 9.58 10.27 2.73
C ARG A 125 9.99 10.56 1.27
N HIS A 126 9.33 9.94 0.30
CA HIS A 126 9.61 10.08 -1.13
C HIS A 126 8.78 11.20 -1.78
N PHE A 127 7.98 11.94 -1.00
CA PHE A 127 7.10 12.98 -1.51
C PHE A 127 7.83 14.11 -2.23
N GLY A 128 8.95 14.62 -1.71
CA GLY A 128 9.73 15.68 -2.37
C GLY A 128 10.14 15.34 -3.81
N GLN A 129 10.82 14.21 -4.01
CA GLN A 129 11.23 13.73 -5.35
C GLN A 129 10.00 13.52 -6.26
N LEU A 130 8.93 12.95 -5.70
CA LEU A 130 7.70 12.72 -6.46
C LEU A 130 7.06 14.03 -6.90
N ARG A 131 6.99 15.04 -6.02
CA ARG A 131 6.42 16.36 -6.33
C ARG A 131 7.17 17.02 -7.48
N GLU A 132 8.50 16.99 -7.47
CA GLU A 132 9.31 17.52 -8.59
C GLU A 132 8.96 16.84 -9.93
N VAL A 133 8.81 15.51 -9.95
CA VAL A 133 8.42 14.78 -11.16
C VAL A 133 7.00 15.16 -11.61
N LEU A 134 6.06 15.30 -10.68
CA LEU A 134 4.70 15.72 -10.99
C LEU A 134 4.66 17.15 -11.55
N GLU A 135 5.49 18.06 -11.04
CA GLU A 135 5.60 19.43 -11.54
C GLU A 135 6.21 19.49 -12.94
N GLU A 136 7.31 18.76 -13.18
CA GLU A 136 7.93 18.66 -14.51
C GLU A 136 6.95 18.17 -15.58
N LEU A 137 6.12 17.20 -15.23
CA LEU A 137 5.12 16.61 -16.11
C LEU A 137 3.79 17.39 -16.14
N LYS A 138 3.69 18.50 -15.39
CA LYS A 138 2.47 19.32 -15.26
C LYS A 138 1.26 18.53 -14.74
N LEU A 139 1.52 17.52 -13.91
CA LEU A 139 0.52 16.68 -13.27
C LEU A 139 0.17 17.12 -11.85
N SER A 140 0.96 17.99 -11.22
CA SER A 140 0.78 18.43 -9.83
C SER A 140 -0.60 19.04 -9.56
N ALA A 141 -1.13 19.83 -10.49
CA ALA A 141 -2.48 20.43 -10.40
C ALA A 141 -3.62 19.39 -10.46
N HIS A 142 -3.34 18.18 -10.95
CA HIS A 142 -4.30 17.09 -11.04
C HIS A 142 -4.11 16.04 -9.94
N ALA A 143 -3.09 16.21 -9.11
CA ALA A 143 -2.70 15.28 -8.07
C ALA A 143 -3.32 15.65 -6.72
N VAL A 144 -3.95 14.68 -6.06
CA VAL A 144 -4.49 14.83 -4.70
C VAL A 144 -3.82 13.82 -3.80
N ALA A 145 -3.36 14.26 -2.63
CA ALA A 145 -2.87 13.38 -1.57
C ALA A 145 -4.01 13.02 -0.63
N ILE A 146 -4.10 11.73 -0.31
CA ILE A 146 -5.08 11.18 0.61
C ILE A 146 -4.30 10.47 1.72
N VAL A 147 -4.37 11.04 2.91
CA VAL A 147 -3.78 10.49 4.13
C VAL A 147 -4.86 9.72 4.88
N ARG A 148 -4.59 8.44 5.19
CA ARG A 148 -5.45 7.54 5.98
C ARG A 148 -6.90 7.49 5.45
N ALA A 149 -7.06 7.16 4.16
CA ALA A 149 -8.37 7.03 3.52
C ALA A 149 -9.32 6.18 4.38
N THR A 150 -10.55 6.65 4.58
CA THR A 150 -11.63 6.01 5.38
C THR A 150 -11.42 5.97 6.90
N HIS A 151 -10.28 6.44 7.42
CA HIS A 151 -10.08 6.59 8.86
C HIS A 151 -10.79 7.85 9.39
N GLY A 152 -11.06 7.90 10.70
CA GLY A 152 -11.68 9.06 11.34
C GLY A 152 -10.84 10.34 11.31
N ASP A 153 -9.52 10.21 11.08
CA ASP A 153 -8.54 11.30 10.99
C ASP A 153 -7.99 11.47 9.56
N GLN A 154 -8.79 11.14 8.55
CA GLN A 154 -8.49 11.31 7.14
C GLN A 154 -8.17 12.78 6.80
N ASP A 155 -7.17 13.00 5.95
CA ASP A 155 -6.80 14.32 5.40
C ASP A 155 -6.64 14.22 3.87
N ILE A 156 -7.33 15.09 3.13
CA ILE A 156 -7.34 15.12 1.66
C ILE A 156 -6.98 16.53 1.21
N ARG A 157 -5.88 16.67 0.45
CA ARG A 157 -5.39 17.97 -0.03
C ARG A 157 -4.86 17.88 -1.45
N ALA A 158 -4.96 18.96 -2.21
CA ALA A 158 -4.26 19.04 -3.49
C ALA A 158 -2.75 19.03 -3.25
N VAL A 159 -1.98 18.35 -4.11
CA VAL A 159 -0.52 18.27 -3.93
C VAL A 159 0.13 19.66 -3.94
N THR A 160 -0.46 20.62 -4.65
CA THR A 160 -0.02 22.02 -4.71
C THR A 160 -0.20 22.80 -3.41
N GLU A 161 -1.00 22.30 -2.48
CA GLU A 161 -1.29 22.94 -1.18
C GLU A 161 -0.45 22.34 -0.03
N ILE A 162 0.41 21.37 -0.34
CA ILE A 162 1.20 20.65 0.65
C ILE A 162 2.56 21.30 0.80
N GLU A 163 2.81 21.82 1.99
CA GLU A 163 4.14 22.29 2.42
C GLU A 163 5.02 21.12 2.89
N GLY A 164 6.33 21.25 2.69
CA GLY A 164 7.34 20.25 3.07
C GLY A 164 7.51 19.11 2.07
N ASP A 165 8.43 18.20 2.37
CA ASP A 165 8.92 17.17 1.43
C ASP A 165 8.59 15.75 1.86
N THR A 166 7.80 15.59 2.92
CA THR A 166 7.40 14.30 3.46
C THR A 166 5.92 14.30 3.83
N LEU A 167 5.30 13.14 3.71
CA LEU A 167 3.91 12.88 4.12
C LEU A 167 3.85 11.69 5.09
N PRO A 168 2.73 11.52 5.82
CA PRO A 168 2.53 10.35 6.69
C PRO A 168 2.62 9.01 5.93
N TYR A 169 2.88 7.92 6.64
CA TYR A 169 3.07 6.58 6.05
C TYR A 169 1.88 6.13 5.19
N PHE A 170 0.66 6.22 5.73
CA PHE A 170 -0.58 5.87 5.04
C PHE A 170 -1.05 6.96 4.08
N THR A 171 -0.19 7.32 3.14
CA THR A 171 -0.51 8.31 2.10
C THR A 171 -0.53 7.65 0.73
N THR A 172 -1.62 7.88 0.00
CA THR A 172 -1.74 7.58 -1.43
C THR A 172 -1.93 8.89 -2.19
N ILE A 173 -1.27 9.07 -3.32
CA ILE A 173 -1.54 10.19 -4.24
C ILE A 173 -2.28 9.65 -5.46
N LEU A 174 -3.40 10.27 -5.81
CA LEU A 174 -4.13 9.99 -7.05
C LEU A 174 -3.89 11.10 -8.06
N VAL A 175 -3.51 10.72 -9.27
CA VAL A 175 -3.31 11.61 -10.42
C VAL A 175 -4.23 11.16 -11.53
N ARG A 176 -4.93 12.09 -12.19
CA ARG A 176 -5.72 11.79 -13.39
C ARG A 176 -5.62 12.93 -14.39
N SER A 177 -5.18 12.63 -15.61
CA SER A 177 -4.97 13.59 -16.70
C SER A 177 -6.24 13.68 -17.57
N GLY A 178 -7.31 14.24 -17.00
CA GLY A 178 -8.58 14.41 -17.71
C GLY A 178 -9.69 14.85 -16.77
N PRO A 179 -10.79 15.44 -17.30
CA PRO A 179 -11.97 15.78 -16.51
C PRO A 179 -12.61 14.54 -15.87
#